data_AF-A0A6A6L5H3-F1
#
_entry.id   AF-A0A6A6L5H3-F1
#
_cell.length_a   1.000
_cell.length_b   1.000
_cell.length_c   1.000
_cell.angle_alpha   90.00
_cell.angle_beta   90.00
_cell.angle_gamma   90.00
#
_symmetry.space_group_name_H-M   'P 1'
#
loop_
_entity.id
_entity.type
_entity.pdbx_description
1 polymer ?
#
loop_
_entity_poly.entity_id
_entity_poly.type
_entity_poly.pdbx_seq_one_letter_code
_entity_poly.pdbx_strand_id
1 'polypeptide(L)'
;MQLLMMIHGLLLLVLLSATEAAVSPTSHAKPGCPDSCGNLSIPYPFGTRKGCYLNESFLITCKHSTNTPFWGNIQVLNISLEGQLRIFSWLARDCYDKYGWLQQSSQAMPPDVSLCNTMDSVVNDSCSGIGCCQTSIPKGKERFPVVLDWAIGDTTCEEARKSRTAYACKENSMCLDSDNEPAGYRCYCSSGYKGNPYLSNGCQDVNECEDPRLNKCVFPKIV
;
A
#
# COMPACT_ATOMS: atom_id res chain seq x y z
N MET A 1 -0.72 -41.20 50.65
CA MET A 1 -1.78 -40.23 50.28
C MET A 1 -1.22 -38.87 49.87
N GLN A 2 -0.28 -38.27 50.62
CA GLN A 2 0.33 -36.97 50.26
C GLN A 2 1.06 -36.96 48.90
N LEU A 3 1.78 -38.03 48.54
CA LEU A 3 2.48 -38.12 47.25
C LEU A 3 1.52 -38.17 46.04
N LEU A 4 0.36 -38.81 46.20
CA LEU A 4 -0.66 -38.90 45.15
C LEU A 4 -1.32 -37.53 44.90
N MET A 5 -1.51 -36.72 45.96
CA MET A 5 -2.04 -35.36 45.85
C MET A 5 -1.05 -34.40 45.19
N MET A 6 0.25 -34.56 45.43
CA MET A 6 1.27 -33.76 44.74
C MET A 6 1.29 -34.05 43.23
N ILE A 7 1.14 -35.31 42.82
CA ILE A 7 1.11 -35.70 41.40
C ILE A 7 -0.12 -35.14 40.67
N HIS A 8 -1.31 -35.18 41.29
CA HIS A 8 -2.51 -34.58 40.71
C HIS A 8 -2.42 -33.05 40.66
N GLY A 9 -1.81 -32.41 41.67
CA GLY A 9 -1.55 -30.97 41.69
C GLY A 9 -0.57 -30.52 40.60
N LEU A 10 0.52 -31.28 40.39
CA LEU A 10 1.47 -31.05 39.29
C LEU A 10 0.81 -31.25 37.91
N LEU A 11 -0.06 -32.26 37.74
CA LEU A 11 -0.80 -32.46 36.49
C LEU A 11 -1.75 -31.30 36.16
N LEU A 12 -2.43 -30.74 37.17
CA LEU A 12 -3.31 -29.57 37.02
C LEU A 12 -2.55 -28.28 36.66
N LEU A 13 -1.33 -28.10 37.20
CA LEU A 13 -0.45 -26.98 36.88
C LEU A 13 0.11 -27.04 35.45
N VAL A 14 0.35 -28.24 34.90
CA VAL A 14 0.80 -28.41 33.51
C VAL A 14 -0.32 -28.11 32.50
N LEU A 15 -1.60 -28.32 32.85
CA LEU A 15 -2.73 -27.97 31.98
C LEU A 15 -3.02 -26.47 31.89
N LEU A 16 -2.43 -25.65 32.77
CA LEU A 16 -2.50 -24.19 32.72
C LEU A 16 -1.37 -23.54 31.91
N SER A 17 -0.57 -24.32 31.16
CA SER A 17 0.38 -23.74 30.22
C SER A 17 -0.37 -22.92 29.18
N ALA A 18 -0.07 -21.63 29.16
CA ALA A 18 -0.70 -20.59 28.38
C ALA A 18 -1.03 -21.01 26.94
N THR A 19 -2.27 -20.77 26.52
CA THR A 19 -2.55 -20.55 25.11
C THR A 19 -1.86 -19.25 24.73
N GLU A 20 -0.67 -19.33 24.16
CA GLU A 20 -0.17 -18.24 23.33
C GLU A 20 -1.10 -18.15 22.14
N ALA A 21 -2.04 -17.20 22.17
CA ALA A 21 -2.59 -16.70 20.93
C ALA A 21 -1.39 -16.12 20.18
N ALA A 22 -0.90 -16.86 19.18
CA ALA A 22 0.00 -16.28 18.21
C ALA A 22 -0.69 -15.03 17.70
N VAL A 23 -0.17 -13.86 18.08
CA VAL A 23 -0.55 -12.61 17.44
C VAL A 23 -0.06 -12.79 16.00
N SER A 24 -0.97 -13.27 15.15
CA SER A 24 -0.76 -13.31 13.72
C SER A 24 -0.24 -11.93 13.33
N PRO A 25 0.80 -11.80 12.49
CA PRO A 25 1.15 -10.49 11.95
C PRO A 25 -0.16 -9.92 11.43
N THR A 26 -0.56 -8.76 11.94
CA THR A 26 -1.86 -8.16 11.66
C THR A 26 -1.94 -7.97 10.16
N SER A 27 -2.56 -8.93 9.50
CA SER A 27 -2.72 -8.93 8.07
C SER A 27 -3.54 -7.69 7.74
N HIS A 28 -2.95 -6.76 7.01
CA HIS A 28 -3.64 -5.54 6.61
C HIS A 28 -4.63 -5.81 5.47
N ALA A 29 -4.87 -7.06 5.10
CA ALA A 29 -5.91 -7.46 4.17
C ALA A 29 -7.29 -7.42 4.81
N LYS A 30 -8.32 -7.34 3.96
CA LYS A 30 -9.70 -7.45 4.42
C LYS A 30 -9.95 -8.84 5.04
N PRO A 31 -10.62 -8.96 6.19
CA PRO A 31 -10.85 -10.26 6.83
C PRO A 31 -11.51 -11.27 5.88
N GLY A 32 -10.96 -12.49 5.85
CA GLY A 32 -11.40 -13.57 4.95
C GLY A 32 -10.85 -13.48 3.52
N CYS A 33 -9.96 -12.53 3.23
CA CYS A 33 -9.33 -12.38 1.92
C CYS A 33 -7.87 -12.87 1.92
N PRO A 34 -7.36 -13.34 0.77
CA PRO A 34 -5.93 -13.55 0.59
C PRO A 34 -5.18 -12.24 0.84
N ASP A 35 -4.09 -12.33 1.59
CA ASP A 35 -3.27 -11.19 1.98
C ASP A 35 -1.93 -11.10 1.24
N SER A 36 -1.71 -12.01 0.29
CA SER A 36 -0.45 -12.09 -0.43
C SER A 36 -0.58 -12.71 -1.82
N CYS A 37 0.35 -12.35 -2.70
CA CYS A 37 0.58 -13.00 -3.99
C CYS A 37 2.09 -13.14 -4.19
N GLY A 38 2.60 -14.37 -4.09
CA GLY A 38 4.04 -14.60 -4.00
C GLY A 38 4.60 -13.93 -2.75
N ASN A 39 5.62 -13.09 -2.92
CA ASN A 39 6.24 -12.34 -1.80
C ASN A 39 5.62 -10.97 -1.56
N LEU A 40 4.60 -10.58 -2.34
CA LEU A 40 3.93 -9.30 -2.17
C LEU A 40 2.80 -9.42 -1.15
N SER A 41 2.85 -8.64 -0.07
CA SER A 41 1.71 -8.41 0.82
C SER A 41 0.69 -7.48 0.15
N ILE A 42 -0.60 -7.81 0.28
CA ILE A 42 -1.73 -7.13 -0.37
C ILE A 42 -2.67 -6.60 0.71
N PRO A 43 -2.49 -5.33 1.14
CA PRO A 43 -3.38 -4.70 2.11
C PRO A 43 -4.65 -4.19 1.43
N TYR A 44 -5.78 -4.16 2.16
CA TYR A 44 -6.96 -3.43 1.72
C TYR A 44 -6.62 -1.92 1.64
N PRO A 45 -7.00 -1.15 0.60
CA PRO A 45 -8.11 -1.37 -0.34
C PRO A 45 -7.81 -2.30 -1.52
N PHE A 46 -6.58 -2.82 -1.65
CA PHE A 46 -6.23 -3.78 -2.69
C PHE A 46 -6.68 -5.19 -2.35
N GLY A 47 -6.89 -6.01 -3.38
CA GLY A 47 -7.27 -7.41 -3.19
C GLY A 47 -7.27 -8.19 -4.50
N THR A 48 -7.28 -9.51 -4.39
CA THR A 48 -7.14 -10.41 -5.56
C THR A 48 -8.41 -11.14 -5.97
N ARG A 49 -9.50 -10.97 -5.20
CA ARG A 49 -10.79 -11.65 -5.42
C ARG A 49 -11.93 -10.68 -5.21
N LYS A 50 -13.06 -10.93 -5.88
CA LYS A 50 -14.28 -10.13 -5.75
C LYS A 50 -14.66 -10.00 -4.27
N GLY A 51 -14.89 -8.77 -3.81
CA GLY A 51 -15.22 -8.45 -2.41
C GLY A 51 -14.01 -8.30 -1.48
N CYS A 52 -12.78 -8.40 -2.01
CA CYS A 52 -11.53 -8.19 -1.27
C CYS A 52 -10.79 -6.91 -1.65
N TYR A 53 -11.25 -6.21 -2.68
CA TYR A 53 -10.75 -4.89 -3.08
C TYR A 53 -11.88 -3.85 -2.96
N LEU A 54 -11.52 -2.57 -2.82
CA LEU A 54 -12.49 -1.49 -2.65
C LEU A 54 -13.36 -1.29 -3.91
N ASN A 55 -12.72 -1.24 -5.07
CA ASN A 55 -13.34 -1.21 -6.39
C ASN A 55 -12.34 -1.75 -7.45
N GLU A 56 -12.77 -1.84 -8.71
CA GLU A 56 -11.95 -2.45 -9.78
C GLU A 56 -10.58 -1.78 -9.99
N SER A 57 -10.41 -0.51 -9.64
CA SER A 57 -9.11 0.17 -9.70
C SER A 57 -8.09 -0.36 -8.68
N PHE A 58 -8.54 -1.09 -7.65
CA PHE A 58 -7.70 -1.71 -6.62
C PHE A 58 -7.55 -3.23 -6.80
N LEU A 59 -8.00 -3.78 -7.93
CA LEU A 59 -7.82 -5.20 -8.24
C LEU A 59 -6.35 -5.52 -8.54
N ILE A 60 -5.80 -6.48 -7.79
CA ILE A 60 -4.50 -7.09 -8.05
C ILE A 60 -4.71 -8.49 -8.64
N THR A 61 -4.30 -8.68 -9.89
CA THR A 61 -4.35 -9.98 -10.55
C THR A 61 -3.11 -10.79 -10.19
N CYS A 62 -3.30 -11.93 -9.53
CA CYS A 62 -2.22 -12.85 -9.20
C CYS A 62 -2.11 -13.93 -10.30
N LYS A 63 -1.04 -13.91 -11.10
CA LYS A 63 -0.81 -14.94 -12.12
C LYS A 63 -0.37 -16.24 -11.46
N HIS A 64 -1.28 -17.22 -11.40
CA HIS A 64 -1.06 -18.49 -10.68
C HIS A 64 0.17 -19.30 -11.14
N SER A 65 0.54 -19.26 -12.43
CA SER A 65 1.67 -20.04 -12.92
C SER A 65 3.04 -19.53 -12.45
N THR A 66 3.14 -18.24 -12.09
CA THR A 66 4.41 -17.60 -11.70
C THR A 66 4.32 -16.90 -10.34
N ASN A 67 3.17 -16.97 -9.66
CA ASN A 67 2.85 -16.24 -8.43
C ASN A 67 3.23 -14.74 -8.52
N THR A 68 2.95 -14.14 -9.67
CA THR A 68 3.35 -12.75 -9.96
C THR A 68 2.15 -11.82 -9.88
N PRO A 69 2.20 -10.73 -9.10
CA PRO A 69 1.12 -9.77 -8.96
C PRO A 69 1.13 -8.71 -10.07
N PHE A 70 -0.06 -8.38 -10.58
CA PHE A 70 -0.27 -7.37 -11.62
C PHE A 70 -1.40 -6.40 -11.26
N TRP A 71 -1.20 -5.13 -11.57
CA TRP A 71 -2.23 -4.11 -11.62
C TRP A 71 -2.51 -3.80 -13.09
N GLY A 72 -3.65 -4.28 -13.59
CA GLY A 72 -3.88 -4.40 -15.03
C GLY A 72 -2.81 -5.28 -15.69
N ASN A 73 -2.00 -4.70 -16.58
CA ASN A 73 -0.90 -5.39 -17.27
C ASN A 73 0.48 -5.12 -16.66
N ILE A 74 0.53 -4.35 -15.58
CA ILE A 74 1.76 -3.84 -14.98
C ILE A 74 2.11 -4.69 -13.77
N GLN A 75 3.35 -5.17 -13.69
CA GLN A 75 3.78 -5.95 -12.53
C GLN A 75 3.96 -5.05 -11.29
N VAL A 76 3.41 -5.48 -10.17
CA VAL A 76 3.52 -4.79 -8.88
C VAL A 76 4.72 -5.33 -8.09
N LEU A 77 5.47 -4.43 -7.48
CA LEU A 77 6.66 -4.73 -6.69
C LEU A 77 6.41 -4.56 -5.20
N ASN A 78 5.68 -3.51 -4.82
CA ASN A 78 5.35 -3.22 -3.43
C ASN A 78 4.08 -2.36 -3.36
N ILE A 79 3.28 -2.56 -2.31
CA ILE A 79 2.10 -1.76 -2.00
C ILE A 79 2.31 -1.20 -0.60
N SER A 80 2.29 0.13 -0.47
CA SER A 80 2.31 0.82 0.82
C SER A 80 0.94 1.42 1.13
N LEU A 81 0.48 1.23 2.38
CA LEU A 81 -0.70 1.89 2.94
C LEU A 81 -0.51 3.41 3.09
N GLU A 82 0.73 3.89 3.07
CA GLU A 82 1.06 5.32 3.12
C GLU A 82 0.78 6.02 1.77
N GLY A 83 0.35 5.28 0.75
CA GLY A 83 -0.12 5.83 -0.52
C GLY A 83 0.84 5.68 -1.69
N GLN A 84 1.87 4.84 -1.57
CA GLN A 84 2.80 4.55 -2.64
C GLN A 84 2.61 3.14 -3.21
N LEU A 85 2.60 3.05 -4.53
CA LEU A 85 2.58 1.81 -5.30
C LEU A 85 3.87 1.71 -6.11
N ARG A 86 4.71 0.72 -5.81
CA ARG A 86 5.92 0.46 -6.58
C ARG A 86 5.60 -0.55 -7.68
N ILE A 87 5.85 -0.18 -8.92
CA ILE A 87 5.54 -1.00 -10.10
C ILE A 87 6.73 -1.09 -11.05
N PHE A 88 6.70 -2.05 -11.97
CA PHE A 88 7.56 -2.01 -13.15
C PHE A 88 6.91 -1.18 -14.26
N SER A 89 7.51 -0.05 -14.61
CA SER A 89 7.17 0.67 -15.83
C SER A 89 7.97 0.14 -17.01
N TRP A 90 7.38 0.22 -18.20
CA TRP A 90 8.10 -0.01 -19.44
C TRP A 90 9.03 1.17 -19.71
N LEU A 91 10.21 0.89 -20.23
CA LEU A 91 11.03 1.96 -20.78
C LEU A 91 10.33 2.54 -22.00
N ALA A 92 10.27 3.87 -22.05
CA ALA A 92 9.88 4.57 -23.25
C ALA A 92 10.73 4.14 -24.44
N ARG A 93 10.08 3.68 -25.52
CA ARG A 93 10.71 3.46 -26.81
C ARG A 93 10.28 4.51 -27.85
N ASP A 94 9.41 5.44 -27.47
CA ASP A 94 8.86 6.44 -28.39
C ASP A 94 9.88 7.55 -28.60
N CYS A 95 10.57 7.43 -29.73
CA CYS A 95 11.56 8.39 -30.20
C CYS A 95 10.87 9.48 -30.99
N TYR A 96 11.06 10.73 -30.57
CA TYR A 96 10.68 11.90 -31.35
C TYR A 96 11.91 12.45 -32.06
N ASP A 97 11.76 12.85 -33.32
CA ASP A 97 12.81 13.59 -33.99
C ASP A 97 12.90 15.04 -33.48
N LYS A 98 13.90 15.79 -33.95
CA LYS A 98 14.13 17.19 -33.56
C LYS A 98 12.99 18.16 -33.90
N TYR A 99 11.99 17.71 -34.66
CA TYR A 99 10.82 18.48 -35.05
C TYR A 99 9.55 18.03 -34.31
N GLY A 100 9.67 17.07 -33.37
CA GLY A 100 8.55 16.56 -32.60
C GLY A 100 7.73 15.49 -33.32
N TRP A 101 8.25 14.89 -34.40
CA TRP A 101 7.56 13.79 -35.08
C TRP A 101 7.87 12.44 -34.45
N LEU A 102 6.83 11.65 -34.18
CA LEU A 102 6.92 10.27 -33.74
C LEU A 102 7.65 9.43 -34.80
N GLN A 103 8.80 8.89 -34.44
CA GLN A 103 9.59 8.03 -35.32
C GLN A 103 9.21 6.55 -35.19
N GLN A 104 8.81 6.08 -34.00
CA GLN A 104 8.24 4.74 -33.79
C GLN A 104 7.51 4.64 -32.45
N SER A 105 6.31 4.07 -32.43
CA SER A 105 5.49 3.90 -31.21
C SER A 105 5.62 2.50 -30.62
N SER A 106 5.74 2.38 -29.30
CA SER A 106 5.42 1.16 -28.56
C SER A 106 4.65 1.45 -27.25
N GLN A 107 3.32 1.32 -27.35
CA GLN A 107 2.35 0.86 -26.35
C GLN A 107 2.13 1.68 -25.06
N ALA A 108 0.85 1.93 -24.78
CA ALA A 108 0.26 2.81 -23.77
C ALA A 108 1.03 2.91 -22.43
N MET A 109 1.54 4.11 -22.16
CA MET A 109 2.11 4.54 -20.88
C MET A 109 1.02 5.06 -19.92
N PRO A 110 1.26 5.05 -18.60
CA PRO A 110 0.51 5.90 -17.67
C PRO A 110 0.67 7.38 -18.03
N PRO A 111 -0.33 8.24 -17.75
CA PRO A 111 -0.35 9.64 -18.21
C PRO A 111 0.76 10.56 -17.67
N ASP A 112 1.58 10.13 -16.69
CA ASP A 112 2.54 11.00 -15.97
C ASP A 112 4.05 10.67 -16.19
N VAL A 113 4.38 9.92 -17.23
CA VAL A 113 5.78 9.51 -17.53
C VAL A 113 6.45 10.50 -18.49
N SER A 114 7.63 11.03 -18.14
CA SER A 114 8.43 11.86 -19.05
C SER A 114 9.26 11.07 -20.04
N LEU A 115 9.47 11.68 -21.20
CA LEU A 115 10.20 11.10 -22.33
C LEU A 115 11.45 11.95 -22.62
N CYS A 116 12.64 11.41 -22.35
CA CYS A 116 13.91 11.99 -22.79
C CYS A 116 14.84 10.90 -23.30
N ASN A 117 15.31 11.05 -24.54
CA ASN A 117 16.16 10.05 -25.19
C ASN A 117 17.66 10.38 -25.11
N THR A 118 18.04 11.66 -24.96
CA THR A 118 19.45 12.10 -24.86
C THR A 118 19.59 13.36 -24.00
N MET A 119 20.78 13.67 -23.49
CA MET A 119 21.03 14.91 -22.73
C MET A 119 20.81 16.18 -23.58
N ASP A 120 20.94 16.08 -24.90
CA ASP A 120 20.74 17.20 -25.83
C ASP A 120 19.26 17.56 -26.04
N SER A 121 18.32 16.68 -25.66
CA SER A 121 16.87 16.96 -25.70
C SER A 121 16.36 17.76 -24.51
N VAL A 122 17.25 18.14 -23.58
CA VAL A 122 16.93 18.98 -22.42
C VAL A 122 16.99 20.45 -22.83
N VAL A 123 15.85 21.04 -23.17
CA VAL A 123 15.75 22.50 -23.39
C VAL A 123 15.54 23.18 -22.04
N ASN A 124 16.41 24.14 -21.68
CA ASN A 124 16.37 24.90 -20.42
C ASN A 124 16.47 24.05 -19.14
N ASP A 125 17.33 23.03 -19.10
CA ASP A 125 17.60 22.20 -17.91
C ASP A 125 16.37 21.52 -17.26
N SER A 126 15.23 21.49 -17.95
CA SER A 126 13.97 20.96 -17.42
C SER A 126 13.42 19.83 -18.28
N CYS A 127 13.01 18.77 -17.62
CA CYS A 127 12.36 17.62 -18.24
C CYS A 127 10.93 17.50 -17.69
N SER A 128 9.93 17.34 -18.55
CA SER A 128 8.52 17.31 -18.13
C SER A 128 8.00 15.89 -17.91
N GLY A 129 7.92 15.44 -16.64
CA GLY A 129 7.33 14.16 -16.13
C GLY A 129 8.33 13.18 -15.43
N ILE A 130 7.91 11.95 -15.08
CA ILE A 130 8.76 10.92 -14.42
C ILE A 130 9.55 10.08 -15.44
N GLY A 131 10.90 10.15 -15.49
CA GLY A 131 11.70 9.31 -16.39
C GLY A 131 12.86 9.96 -17.16
N CYS A 132 13.00 11.27 -17.14
CA CYS A 132 14.08 11.97 -17.83
C CYS A 132 15.34 12.20 -16.98
N CYS A 133 16.51 12.01 -17.61
CA CYS A 133 17.87 12.48 -17.27
C CYS A 133 18.41 12.34 -15.83
N GLN A 134 17.64 11.83 -14.86
CA GLN A 134 18.10 11.61 -13.48
C GLN A 134 18.25 10.13 -13.09
N THR A 135 17.94 9.17 -13.97
CA THR A 135 18.09 7.74 -13.67
C THR A 135 18.88 7.00 -14.76
N SER A 136 19.96 6.32 -14.37
CA SER A 136 20.79 5.52 -15.28
C SER A 136 20.07 4.22 -15.61
N ILE A 137 19.49 4.11 -16.80
CA ILE A 137 18.84 2.89 -17.27
C ILE A 137 19.93 1.83 -17.57
N PRO A 138 19.94 0.67 -16.87
CA PRO A 138 20.95 -0.36 -17.13
C PRO A 138 20.79 -0.95 -18.54
N LYS A 139 21.90 -1.13 -19.26
CA LYS A 139 21.91 -1.75 -20.60
C LYS A 139 21.22 -3.12 -20.57
N GLY A 140 20.31 -3.37 -21.50
CA GLY A 140 19.61 -4.65 -21.64
C GLY A 140 18.39 -4.86 -20.73
N LYS A 141 17.91 -3.81 -20.06
CA LYS A 141 16.62 -3.83 -19.35
C LYS A 141 15.52 -3.23 -20.24
N GLU A 142 14.33 -3.81 -20.20
CA GLU A 142 13.14 -3.31 -20.92
C GLU A 142 12.10 -2.65 -19.99
N ARG A 143 12.26 -2.85 -18.67
CA ARG A 143 11.39 -2.32 -17.62
C ARG A 143 12.22 -1.84 -16.44
N PHE A 144 11.73 -0.84 -15.73
CA PHE A 144 12.38 -0.25 -14.57
C PHE A 144 11.36 0.01 -13.45
N PRO A 145 11.77 -0.06 -12.17
CA PRO A 145 10.87 0.19 -11.06
C PRO A 145 10.55 1.69 -10.95
N VAL A 146 9.28 2.05 -10.83
CA VAL A 146 8.80 3.39 -10.50
C VAL A 146 7.88 3.34 -9.29
N VAL A 147 7.72 4.49 -8.63
CA VAL A 147 6.78 4.69 -7.53
C VAL A 147 5.68 5.61 -8.05
N LEU A 148 4.44 5.17 -7.90
CA LEU A 148 3.24 5.95 -8.18
C LEU A 148 2.54 6.25 -6.85
N ASP A 149 2.03 7.46 -6.71
CA ASP A 149 1.12 7.77 -5.62
C ASP A 149 -0.30 7.34 -6.01
N TRP A 150 -1.03 6.74 -5.07
CA TRP A 150 -2.42 6.30 -5.29
C TRP A 150 -3.38 7.03 -4.34
N ALA A 151 -4.62 7.23 -4.80
CA ALA A 151 -5.68 7.89 -4.06
C ALA A 151 -7.02 7.15 -4.20
N ILE A 152 -7.95 7.42 -3.29
CA ILE A 152 -9.34 6.95 -3.35
C ILE A 152 -10.19 7.96 -4.12
N GLY A 153 -10.83 7.48 -5.19
CA GLY A 153 -11.76 8.29 -5.98
C GLY A 153 -11.09 9.50 -6.62
N ASP A 154 -11.92 10.48 -6.98
CA ASP A 154 -11.56 11.72 -7.69
C ASP A 154 -12.06 12.99 -6.97
N THR A 155 -12.54 12.85 -5.74
CA THR A 155 -13.17 13.92 -4.94
C THR A 155 -12.35 14.26 -3.70
N THR A 156 -12.58 15.45 -3.15
CA THR A 156 -11.92 15.87 -1.90
C THR A 156 -12.49 15.17 -0.68
N CYS A 157 -11.77 15.20 0.44
CA CYS A 157 -12.23 14.74 1.74
C CYS A 157 -13.55 15.38 2.16
N GLU A 158 -13.74 16.68 1.89
CA GLU A 158 -14.99 17.37 2.24
C GLU A 158 -16.19 16.78 1.48
N GLU A 159 -16.01 16.50 0.19
CA GLU A 159 -17.04 15.92 -0.66
C GLU A 159 -17.28 14.44 -0.36
N ALA A 160 -16.20 13.66 -0.21
CA ALA A 160 -16.28 12.24 0.11
C ALA A 160 -17.03 11.98 1.42
N ARG A 161 -16.85 12.84 2.44
CA ARG A 161 -17.56 12.75 3.73
C ARG A 161 -19.06 12.98 3.63
N LYS A 162 -19.56 13.61 2.56
CA LYS A 162 -21.00 13.80 2.33
C LYS A 162 -21.69 12.48 1.97
N SER A 163 -20.95 11.51 1.40
CA SER A 163 -21.47 10.19 1.06
C SER A 163 -21.12 9.14 2.11
N ARG A 164 -22.08 8.77 2.96
CA ARG A 164 -21.88 7.74 3.99
C ARG A 164 -21.57 6.35 3.43
N THR A 165 -21.98 6.05 2.20
CA THR A 165 -21.79 4.74 1.57
C THR A 165 -20.51 4.65 0.74
N ALA A 166 -20.07 5.76 0.15
CA ALA A 166 -18.86 5.80 -0.68
C ALA A 166 -17.59 6.20 0.10
N TYR A 167 -17.73 6.78 1.30
CA TYR A 167 -16.58 7.18 2.10
C TYR A 167 -15.77 5.97 2.61
N ALA A 168 -14.48 5.95 2.27
CA ALA A 168 -13.61 4.79 2.50
C ALA A 168 -13.01 4.72 3.90
N CYS A 169 -12.73 5.87 4.54
CA CYS A 169 -12.05 5.90 5.84
C CYS A 169 -12.96 5.37 6.96
N LYS A 170 -12.37 4.62 7.90
CA LYS A 170 -13.08 3.95 9.01
C LYS A 170 -12.82 4.64 10.35
N GLU A 171 -13.29 4.04 11.43
CA GLU A 171 -13.16 4.59 12.77
C GLU A 171 -11.68 4.81 13.14
N ASN A 172 -11.41 5.82 13.98
CA ASN A 172 -10.06 6.19 14.40
C ASN A 172 -9.10 6.50 13.24
N SER A 173 -9.64 7.02 12.14
CA SER A 173 -8.86 7.48 10.99
C SER A 173 -9.26 8.89 10.56
N MET A 174 -8.33 9.57 9.89
CA MET A 174 -8.50 10.88 9.28
C MET A 174 -8.39 10.77 7.76
N CYS A 175 -9.02 11.71 7.07
CA CYS A 175 -8.95 11.86 5.62
C CYS A 175 -8.00 13.01 5.28
N LEU A 176 -7.12 12.79 4.31
CA LEU A 176 -6.27 13.82 3.72
C LEU A 176 -6.42 13.81 2.20
N ASP A 177 -6.57 14.99 1.62
CA ASP A 177 -6.61 15.17 0.17
C ASP A 177 -5.27 14.75 -0.48
N SER A 178 -5.35 14.23 -1.69
CA SER A 178 -4.16 13.96 -2.52
C SER A 178 -3.72 15.25 -3.19
N ASP A 179 -2.48 15.67 -2.94
CA ASP A 179 -1.86 16.83 -3.60
C ASP A 179 -1.47 16.53 -5.06
N ASN A 180 -1.49 15.25 -5.46
CA ASN A 180 -1.14 14.80 -6.80
C ASN A 180 -2.39 14.62 -7.67
N GLU A 181 -2.25 14.82 -8.98
CA GLU A 181 -3.26 14.40 -9.97
C GLU A 181 -3.14 12.88 -10.27
N PRO A 182 -4.26 12.18 -10.50
CA PRO A 182 -5.63 12.66 -10.39
C PRO A 182 -6.02 12.96 -8.93
N ALA A 183 -6.90 13.94 -8.77
CA ALA A 183 -7.46 14.31 -7.47
C ALA A 183 -8.04 13.09 -6.73
N GLY A 184 -8.22 13.21 -5.42
CA GLY A 184 -8.76 12.13 -4.59
C GLY A 184 -8.34 12.33 -3.14
N TYR A 185 -8.51 11.30 -2.31
CA TYR A 185 -8.10 11.36 -0.91
C TYR A 185 -7.50 10.04 -0.41
N ARG A 186 -6.81 10.10 0.73
CA ARG A 186 -6.30 8.94 1.45
C ARG A 186 -6.77 8.96 2.90
N CYS A 187 -6.78 7.77 3.50
CA CYS A 187 -7.13 7.59 4.89
C CYS A 187 -5.87 7.25 5.66
N TYR A 188 -5.72 7.83 6.85
CA TYR A 188 -4.61 7.59 7.76
C TYR A 188 -5.15 7.31 9.14
N CYS A 189 -4.55 6.39 9.89
CA CYS A 189 -4.93 6.24 11.29
C CYS A 189 -4.67 7.55 12.04
N SER A 190 -5.59 7.91 12.93
CA SER A 190 -5.46 9.09 13.78
C SER A 190 -4.23 8.98 14.67
N SER A 191 -3.75 10.11 15.20
CA SER A 191 -2.66 10.10 16.18
C SER A 191 -2.99 9.19 17.35
N GLY A 192 -2.04 8.33 17.74
CA GLY A 192 -2.25 7.28 18.75
C GLY A 192 -2.79 5.96 18.20
N TYR A 193 -3.02 5.84 16.88
CA TYR A 193 -3.52 4.61 16.26
C TYR A 193 -2.60 4.11 15.13
N LYS A 194 -2.52 2.78 14.97
CA LYS A 194 -1.79 2.12 13.88
C LYS A 194 -2.63 1.02 13.22
N GLY A 195 -2.35 0.74 11.96
CA GLY A 195 -2.98 -0.36 11.22
C GLY A 195 -3.54 0.08 9.88
N ASN A 196 -4.69 -0.48 9.50
CA ASN A 196 -5.31 -0.22 8.20
C ASN A 196 -6.56 0.69 8.35
N PRO A 197 -6.49 1.97 7.93
CA PRO A 197 -7.59 2.93 8.09
C PRO A 197 -8.81 2.68 7.19
N TYR A 198 -8.72 1.72 6.27
CA TYR A 198 -9.79 1.35 5.36
C TYR A 198 -10.64 0.16 5.88
N LEU A 199 -10.23 -0.45 7.00
CA LEU A 199 -10.92 -1.59 7.63
C LEU A 199 -11.63 -1.17 8.93
N SER A 200 -12.81 -1.73 9.17
CA SER A 200 -13.49 -1.60 10.47
C SER A 200 -12.63 -2.27 11.55
N ASN A 201 -12.40 -1.57 12.67
CA ASN A 201 -11.40 -1.94 13.70
C ASN A 201 -9.97 -2.08 13.15
N GLY A 202 -9.68 -1.46 12.01
CA GLY A 202 -8.38 -1.54 11.36
C GLY A 202 -7.32 -0.61 11.96
N CYS A 203 -7.72 0.54 12.48
CA CYS A 203 -6.87 1.42 13.28
C CYS A 203 -6.99 1.04 14.76
N GLN A 204 -5.94 0.46 15.30
CA GLN A 204 -5.85 -0.01 16.69
C GLN A 204 -5.03 0.96 17.52
N ASP A 205 -5.46 1.17 18.77
CA ASP A 205 -4.79 2.01 19.74
C ASP A 205 -3.34 1.52 19.93
N VAL A 206 -2.40 2.45 19.83
CA VAL A 206 -0.99 2.19 20.02
C VAL A 206 -0.75 2.23 21.51
N ASN A 207 -0.29 1.12 22.10
CA ASN A 207 0.25 1.18 23.45
C ASN A 207 1.62 1.89 23.41
N GLU A 208 1.64 3.21 23.61
CA GLU A 208 2.88 3.99 23.52
C GLU A 208 3.88 3.61 24.62
N CYS A 209 3.42 2.99 25.70
CA CYS A 209 4.27 2.57 26.81
C CYS A 209 4.99 1.23 26.53
N GLU A 210 4.69 0.56 25.41
CA GLU A 210 5.44 -0.61 24.91
C GLU A 210 6.56 -0.25 23.93
N ASP A 211 6.54 0.94 23.30
CA ASP A 211 7.61 1.41 22.41
C ASP A 211 8.45 2.50 23.11
N PRO A 212 9.73 2.21 23.46
CA PRO A 212 10.61 3.18 24.09
C PRO A 212 10.76 4.51 23.35
N ARG A 213 10.47 4.54 22.04
CA ARG A 213 10.58 5.71 21.15
C ARG A 213 9.32 6.58 21.15
N LEU A 214 8.19 6.07 21.63
CA LEU A 214 6.90 6.76 21.65
C LEU A 214 6.50 7.28 23.04
N ASN A 215 7.32 7.03 24.07
CA ASN A 215 7.10 7.36 25.49
C ASN A 215 6.79 8.85 25.79
N LYS A 216 5.56 9.28 25.51
CA LYS A 216 4.85 10.36 26.22
C LYS A 216 3.59 9.76 26.85
N CYS A 217 3.76 8.86 27.82
CA CYS A 217 2.63 8.33 28.60
C CYS A 217 2.05 9.49 29.46
N VAL A 218 0.98 10.13 29.01
CA VAL A 218 0.20 11.09 29.82
C VAL A 218 -1.03 10.36 30.32
N PHE A 219 -0.98 9.86 31.56
CA PHE A 219 -2.17 9.32 32.20
C PHE A 219 -3.26 10.41 32.27
N PRO A 220 -4.51 10.14 31.87
CA PRO A 220 -5.59 11.07 32.13
C PRO A 220 -5.69 11.25 33.65
N LYS A 221 -5.54 12.49 34.12
CA LYS A 221 -5.90 12.83 35.50
C LYS A 221 -7.39 12.56 35.63
N ILE A 222 -7.74 11.43 36.24
CA ILE A 222 -9.07 11.23 36.80
C ILE A 222 -9.16 12.23 37.95
N VAL A 223 -9.79 13.37 37.68
CA VAL A 223 -10.18 14.36 38.69
C VAL A 223 -11.42 13.86 39.41
#